data_AF-A0ABC8XZ83-F1
#
_entry.id   AF-A0ABC8XZ83-F1
#
_cell.length_a   1.000
_cell.length_b   1.000
_cell.length_c   1.000
_cell.angle_alpha   90.00
_cell.angle_beta   90.00
_cell.angle_gamma   90.00
#
_symmetry.space_group_name_H-M   'P 1'
#
loop_
_entity.id
_entity.type
_entity.pdbx_description
1 polymer ?
#
loop_
_entity_poly.entity_id
_entity_poly.type
_entity_poly.pdbx_seq_one_letter_code
_entity_poly.pdbx_strand_id
1 'polypeptide(L)'
;MARLARAACAAAAMAALLLGVAAADVGSIITQDVYNNMLPNRDKSICPANGFYTYDAFIQAANAFPGFGTSGSDEQNKRELAAFFGQTSHETNGGAAGQYTWGYCFKEEISKATSPPYWGRGPIQLTGVSS
;
A
#
# COMPACT_ATOMS: atom_id res chain seq x y z
N MET A 1 3.81 -58.94 -0.97
CA MET A 1 3.75 -58.12 -2.19
C MET A 1 2.91 -56.89 -1.89
N ALA A 2 3.53 -55.74 -1.60
CA ALA A 2 2.82 -54.48 -1.43
C ALA A 2 3.78 -53.33 -1.76
N ARG A 3 3.77 -52.88 -3.01
CA ARG A 3 4.32 -51.60 -3.45
C ARG A 3 3.26 -51.02 -4.36
N LEU A 4 2.73 -49.85 -4.02
CA LEU A 4 2.19 -48.81 -4.92
C LEU A 4 1.19 -47.92 -4.16
N ALA A 5 1.71 -46.89 -3.50
CA ALA A 5 0.93 -45.70 -3.13
C ALA A 5 1.89 -44.54 -2.82
N ARG A 6 2.70 -44.14 -3.79
CA ARG A 6 3.50 -42.90 -3.74
C ARG A 6 3.52 -42.27 -5.12
N ALA A 7 2.37 -41.77 -5.59
CA ALA A 7 2.32 -41.03 -6.86
C ALA A 7 1.20 -39.98 -6.93
N ALA A 8 0.60 -39.57 -5.80
CA ALA A 8 -0.52 -38.61 -5.83
C ALA A 8 -0.12 -37.15 -5.51
N CYS A 9 1.09 -36.90 -5.00
CA CYS A 9 1.46 -35.56 -4.49
C CYS A 9 2.16 -34.67 -5.53
N ALA A 10 2.71 -35.24 -6.61
CA ALA A 10 3.43 -34.46 -7.62
C ALA A 10 2.52 -33.81 -8.69
N ALA A 11 1.28 -34.29 -8.86
CA ALA A 11 0.39 -33.81 -9.91
C ALA A 11 -0.30 -32.47 -9.56
N ALA A 12 -0.50 -32.17 -8.26
CA ALA A 12 -1.15 -30.92 -7.84
C ALA A 12 -0.26 -29.68 -8.04
N ALA A 13 1.07 -29.83 -7.95
CA ALA A 13 2.01 -28.73 -8.14
C ALA A 13 2.23 -28.35 -9.62
N MET A 14 2.02 -29.30 -10.56
CA MET A 14 2.15 -29.03 -12.01
C MET A 14 0.87 -28.46 -12.66
N ALA A 15 -0.30 -28.59 -12.01
CA ALA A 15 -1.55 -28.02 -12.52
C ALA A 15 -1.67 -26.51 -12.30
N ALA A 16 -0.93 -25.94 -11.34
CA ALA A 16 -0.84 -24.50 -11.13
C ALA A 16 -0.04 -23.77 -12.23
N LEU A 17 0.70 -24.51 -13.07
CA LEU A 17 1.53 -23.93 -14.14
C LEU A 17 0.78 -23.77 -15.48
N LEU A 18 -0.44 -24.29 -15.60
CA LEU A 18 -1.26 -24.24 -16.83
C LEU A 18 -2.48 -23.32 -16.73
N LEU A 19 -2.74 -22.77 -15.54
CA LEU A 19 -3.62 -21.62 -15.39
C LEU A 19 -2.70 -20.41 -15.27
N GLY A 20 -2.68 -19.56 -16.29
CA GLY A 20 -1.97 -18.28 -16.27
C GLY A 20 -2.60 -17.32 -15.26
N VAL A 21 -2.57 -17.68 -13.98
CA VAL A 21 -2.82 -16.76 -12.89
C VAL A 21 -1.61 -15.86 -12.87
N ALA A 22 -1.66 -14.79 -13.67
CA ALA A 22 -0.76 -13.68 -13.48
C ALA A 22 -0.82 -13.33 -12.00
N ALA A 23 0.29 -13.47 -11.28
CA ALA A 23 0.36 -13.04 -9.90
C ALA A 23 -0.17 -11.60 -9.87
N ALA A 24 -1.27 -11.37 -9.15
CA ALA A 24 -1.82 -10.03 -9.02
C ALA A 24 -0.71 -9.17 -8.41
N ASP A 25 -0.33 -8.12 -9.12
CA ASP A 25 0.68 -7.16 -8.69
C ASP A 25 0.00 -5.83 -8.38
N VAL A 26 0.39 -5.17 -7.29
CA VAL A 26 -0.20 -3.87 -6.91
C VAL A 26 0.01 -2.84 -8.02
N GLY A 27 1.14 -2.90 -8.74
CA GLY A 27 1.44 -2.05 -9.88
C GLY A 27 0.49 -2.22 -11.07
N SER A 28 -0.19 -3.37 -11.18
CA SER A 28 -1.20 -3.60 -12.22
C SER A 28 -2.54 -2.87 -11.95
N ILE A 29 -2.83 -2.55 -10.68
CA ILE A 29 -4.03 -1.81 -10.27
C ILE A 29 -3.69 -0.33 -10.07
N ILE A 30 -2.64 -0.04 -9.30
CA ILE A 30 -2.13 1.29 -9.03
C ILE A 30 -0.92 1.50 -9.92
N THR A 31 -1.18 1.91 -11.16
CA THR A 31 -0.12 2.40 -12.05
C THR A 31 0.42 3.72 -11.53
N GLN A 32 1.57 4.16 -12.02
CA GLN A 32 2.13 5.47 -11.67
C GLN A 32 1.15 6.62 -11.97
N ASP A 33 0.40 6.53 -13.07
CA ASP A 33 -0.63 7.51 -13.42
C ASP A 33 -1.80 7.49 -12.42
N VAL A 34 -2.27 6.30 -12.01
CA VAL A 34 -3.30 6.19 -10.97
C VAL A 34 -2.80 6.75 -9.64
N TYR A 35 -1.57 6.44 -9.24
CA TYR A 35 -0.95 6.99 -8.03
C TYR A 35 -0.90 8.52 -8.05
N ASN A 36 -0.45 9.10 -9.17
CA ASN A 36 -0.40 10.55 -9.35
C ASN A 36 -1.79 11.20 -9.37
N ASN A 37 -2.78 10.53 -9.95
CA ASN A 37 -4.17 11.02 -9.96
C ASN A 37 -4.84 10.93 -8.59
N MET A 38 -4.50 9.91 -7.79
CA MET A 38 -5.00 9.78 -6.41
C MET A 38 -4.35 10.82 -5.48
N LEU A 39 -3.09 11.19 -5.73
CA LEU A 39 -2.31 12.11 -4.89
C LEU A 39 -1.81 13.34 -5.68
N PRO A 40 -2.71 14.17 -6.23
CA PRO A 40 -2.35 15.16 -7.25
C PRO A 40 -1.60 16.39 -6.70
N ASN A 41 -1.75 16.72 -5.41
CA ASN A 41 -1.11 17.89 -4.80
C ASN A 41 0.07 17.58 -3.86
N ARG A 42 0.42 16.30 -3.66
CA ARG A 42 1.47 15.89 -2.68
C ARG A 42 2.84 16.55 -2.92
N ASP A 43 3.16 16.81 -4.19
CA ASP A 43 4.44 17.38 -4.65
C ASP A 43 4.36 18.89 -4.91
N LYS A 44 3.30 19.57 -4.45
CA LYS A 44 3.26 21.04 -4.47
C LYS A 44 4.27 21.57 -3.44
N SER A 45 4.92 22.69 -3.76
CA SER A 45 5.92 23.32 -2.88
C SER A 45 5.40 23.74 -1.50
N ILE A 46 4.08 23.87 -1.35
CA ILE A 46 3.43 24.14 -0.06
C ILE A 46 3.43 22.93 0.87
N CYS A 47 3.60 21.71 0.34
CA CYS A 47 3.61 20.49 1.13
C CYS A 47 5.01 20.20 1.68
N PRO A 48 5.19 20.10 3.02
CA PRO A 48 6.49 19.78 3.60
C PRO A 48 7.06 18.41 3.21
N ALA A 49 6.22 17.50 2.73
CA ALA A 49 6.62 16.20 2.21
C ALA A 49 6.87 16.17 0.69
N ASN A 50 6.94 17.31 0.00
CA ASN A 50 7.18 17.38 -1.45
C ASN A 50 8.40 16.52 -1.87
N GLY A 51 8.19 15.59 -2.80
CA GLY A 51 9.20 14.69 -3.33
C GLY A 51 9.57 13.52 -2.41
N PHE A 52 8.94 13.39 -1.23
CA PHE A 52 9.23 12.31 -0.28
C PHE A 52 8.47 11.02 -0.63
N TYR A 53 7.19 11.13 -1.02
CA TYR A 53 6.34 9.99 -1.34
C TYR A 53 6.37 9.70 -2.85
N THR A 54 7.22 8.75 -3.22
CA THR A 54 7.39 8.33 -4.62
C THR A 54 6.61 7.05 -4.91
N TYR A 55 6.22 6.89 -6.18
CA TYR A 55 5.58 5.67 -6.66
C TYR A 55 6.47 4.44 -6.44
N ASP A 56 7.76 4.55 -6.75
CA ASP A 56 8.71 3.45 -6.57
C ASP A 56 8.83 3.00 -5.10
N ALA A 57 8.84 3.95 -4.16
CA ALA A 57 8.84 3.63 -2.74
C ALA A 57 7.53 2.94 -2.31
N PHE A 58 6.39 3.37 -2.85
CA PHE A 58 5.11 2.70 -2.63
C PHE A 58 5.11 1.26 -3.15
N ILE A 59 5.54 1.03 -4.40
CA ILE A 59 5.58 -0.33 -4.97
C ILE A 59 6.59 -1.21 -4.23
N GLN A 60 7.77 -0.68 -3.88
CA GLN A 60 8.75 -1.42 -3.10
C GLN A 60 8.19 -1.83 -1.73
N ALA A 61 7.49 -0.93 -1.04
CA ALA A 61 6.84 -1.23 0.23
C ALA A 61 5.71 -2.25 0.08
N ALA A 62 4.82 -2.05 -0.90
CA ALA A 62 3.70 -2.95 -1.18
C ALA A 62 4.18 -4.39 -1.41
N ASN A 63 5.26 -4.57 -2.18
CA ASN A 63 5.85 -5.87 -2.49
C ASN A 63 6.49 -6.56 -1.27
N ALA A 64 6.75 -5.83 -0.18
CA ALA A 64 7.24 -6.41 1.07
C ALA A 64 6.12 -7.04 1.92
N PHE A 65 4.84 -6.82 1.58
CA PHE A 65 3.68 -7.37 2.28
C PHE A 65 2.86 -8.26 1.35
N PRO A 66 3.22 -9.55 1.22
CA PRO A 66 2.47 -10.49 0.40
C PRO A 66 0.99 -10.50 0.80
N GLY A 67 0.12 -10.26 -0.18
CA GLY A 67 -1.32 -10.24 0.00
C GLY A 67 -1.94 -8.85 0.04
N PHE A 68 -1.16 -7.79 0.28
CA PHE A 68 -1.64 -6.41 0.25
C PHE A 68 -2.08 -6.04 -1.18
N GLY A 69 -3.37 -5.85 -1.40
CA GLY A 69 -3.93 -5.52 -2.71
C GLY A 69 -3.84 -6.65 -3.74
N THR A 70 -3.60 -7.90 -3.30
CA THR A 70 -3.40 -9.05 -4.20
C THR A 70 -4.12 -10.32 -3.76
N SER A 71 -4.85 -10.31 -2.64
CA SER A 71 -5.44 -11.52 -2.04
C SER A 71 -6.90 -11.80 -2.43
N GLY A 72 -7.63 -10.76 -2.84
CA GLY A 72 -9.05 -10.83 -3.17
C GLY A 72 -9.32 -10.82 -4.67
N SER A 73 -10.60 -10.69 -5.02
CA SER A 73 -11.01 -10.34 -6.39
C SER A 73 -10.50 -8.95 -6.80
N ASP A 74 -10.53 -8.64 -8.09
CA ASP A 74 -10.16 -7.32 -8.61
C ASP A 74 -10.87 -6.17 -7.87
N GLU A 75 -12.17 -6.34 -7.58
CA GLU A 75 -12.93 -5.35 -6.83
C GLU A 75 -12.50 -5.24 -5.37
N GLN A 76 -12.18 -6.36 -4.72
CA GLN A 76 -11.70 -6.38 -3.34
C GLN A 76 -10.32 -5.72 -3.25
N ASN A 77 -9.41 -6.05 -4.16
CA ASN A 77 -8.07 -5.48 -4.21
C ASN A 77 -8.10 -3.97 -4.50
N LYS A 78 -8.92 -3.53 -5.46
CA LYS A 78 -9.15 -2.09 -5.71
C LYS A 78 -9.70 -1.38 -4.47
N ARG A 79 -10.64 -2.03 -3.75
CA ARG A 79 -11.24 -1.47 -2.53
C ARG A 79 -10.24 -1.38 -1.38
N GLU A 80 -9.40 -2.39 -1.20
CA GLU A 80 -8.32 -2.40 -0.20
C GLU A 80 -7.34 -1.25 -0.46
N LEU A 81 -6.85 -1.11 -1.70
CA LEU A 81 -5.90 -0.07 -2.07
C LEU A 81 -6.53 1.32 -1.95
N ALA A 82 -7.78 1.50 -2.37
CA ALA A 82 -8.51 2.75 -2.17
C ALA A 82 -8.71 3.08 -0.68
N ALA A 83 -9.01 2.09 0.16
CA ALA A 83 -9.14 2.28 1.59
C ALA A 83 -7.81 2.67 2.25
N PHE A 84 -6.71 2.00 1.86
CA PHE A 84 -5.37 2.35 2.31
C PHE A 84 -5.01 3.79 1.99
N PHE A 85 -5.16 4.20 0.72
CA PHE A 85 -4.88 5.58 0.31
C PHE A 85 -5.84 6.58 0.94
N GLY A 86 -7.12 6.23 1.13
CA GLY A 86 -8.10 7.09 1.79
C GLY A 86 -7.72 7.41 3.23
N GLN A 87 -7.39 6.40 4.04
CA GLN A 87 -7.00 6.59 5.43
C GLN A 87 -5.67 7.32 5.54
N THR A 88 -4.66 6.87 4.81
CA THR A 88 -3.33 7.51 4.87
C THR A 88 -3.32 8.94 4.32
N SER A 89 -4.18 9.25 3.35
CA SER A 89 -4.37 10.62 2.89
C SER A 89 -5.01 11.50 3.97
N HIS A 90 -5.96 10.96 4.74
CA HIS A 90 -6.56 11.67 5.87
C HIS A 90 -5.51 12.03 6.93
N GLU A 91 -4.68 11.06 7.33
CA GLU A 91 -3.63 11.26 8.35
C GLU A 91 -2.55 12.29 7.94
N THR A 92 -2.38 12.53 6.64
CA THR A 92 -1.31 13.38 6.09
C THR A 92 -1.85 14.57 5.30
N ASN A 93 -3.13 14.90 5.47
CA ASN A 93 -3.84 15.91 4.68
C ASN A 93 -3.30 17.33 4.94
N GLY A 94 -3.00 18.07 3.87
CA GLY A 94 -2.68 19.50 3.92
C GLY A 94 -3.79 20.44 3.46
N GLY A 95 -4.94 19.88 3.05
CA GLY A 95 -6.08 20.65 2.56
C GLY A 95 -7.04 21.06 3.68
N ALA A 96 -7.96 21.96 3.36
CA ALA A 96 -9.08 22.27 4.24
C ALA A 96 -10.02 21.05 4.41
N ALA A 97 -10.85 21.06 5.45
CA ALA A 97 -11.86 20.03 5.66
C ALA A 97 -12.75 19.85 4.40
N GLY A 98 -12.95 18.60 3.99
CA GLY A 98 -13.70 18.26 2.78
C GLY A 98 -12.90 18.32 1.48
N GLN A 99 -11.60 18.65 1.51
CA GLN A 99 -10.72 18.51 0.36
C GLN A 99 -10.01 17.15 0.38
N TYR A 100 -10.15 16.38 -0.69
CA TYR A 100 -9.61 15.02 -0.80
C TYR A 100 -8.37 14.89 -1.71
N THR A 101 -7.88 16.02 -2.24
CA THR A 101 -6.78 16.06 -3.20
C THR A 101 -5.43 16.42 -2.58
N TRP A 102 -5.38 16.62 -1.26
CA TRP A 102 -4.21 17.09 -0.50
C TRP A 102 -3.66 16.07 0.48
N GLY A 103 -3.98 14.78 0.29
CA GLY A 103 -3.32 13.70 1.01
C GLY A 103 -1.80 13.69 0.74
N TYR A 104 -1.05 13.09 1.66
CA TYR A 104 0.40 12.92 1.56
C TYR A 104 1.18 14.24 1.54
N CYS A 105 0.62 15.31 2.10
CA CYS A 105 1.27 16.62 2.18
C CYS A 105 2.28 16.70 3.33
N PHE A 106 2.04 15.94 4.41
CA PHE A 106 2.93 15.82 5.58
C PHE A 106 3.52 14.42 5.71
N LYS A 107 4.69 14.34 6.37
CA LYS A 107 5.39 13.07 6.66
C LYS A 107 5.73 12.87 8.13
N GLU A 108 5.52 13.91 8.94
CA GLU A 108 5.74 13.89 10.38
C GLU A 108 4.73 14.83 11.04
N GLU A 109 4.40 14.53 12.29
CA GLU A 109 3.58 15.40 13.12
C GLU A 109 4.19 16.81 13.17
N ILE A 110 3.35 17.82 12.98
CA ILE A 110 3.77 19.23 12.94
C ILE A 110 4.35 19.67 14.30
N SER A 111 3.64 19.39 15.39
CA SER A 111 4.04 19.79 16.75
C SER A 111 5.14 18.91 17.35
N LYS A 112 5.26 17.65 16.90
CA LYS A 112 6.13 16.61 17.49
C LYS A 112 5.94 16.46 19.01
N ALA A 113 4.75 16.80 19.51
CA ALA A 113 4.43 16.82 20.92
C ALA A 113 3.92 15.45 21.39
N THR A 114 3.34 14.65 20.50
CA THR A 114 2.80 13.34 20.86
C THR A 114 3.93 12.33 21.04
N SER A 115 3.98 11.68 22.21
CA SER A 115 4.88 10.55 22.51
C SER A 115 6.37 10.73 22.12
N PRO A 116 7.10 11.80 22.51
CA PRO A 116 8.50 11.97 22.11
C PRO A 116 9.41 10.81 22.61
N PRO A 117 10.36 10.29 21.80
CA PRO A 117 10.73 10.68 20.43
C PRO A 117 9.89 10.01 19.31
N TYR A 118 8.82 9.30 19.66
CA TYR A 118 7.97 8.49 18.79
C TYR A 118 6.72 9.23 18.31
N TRP A 119 6.83 10.51 17.98
CA TRP A 119 5.75 11.26 17.34
C TRP A 119 5.37 10.69 15.97
N GLY A 120 4.19 11.09 15.48
CA GLY A 120 3.61 10.59 14.23
C GLY A 120 4.54 10.73 13.04
N ARG A 121 4.71 9.64 12.29
CA ARG A 121 5.52 9.59 11.06
C ARG A 121 4.87 8.78 9.96
N GLY A 122 5.15 9.19 8.72
CA GLY A 122 4.77 8.50 7.50
C GLY A 122 3.27 8.54 7.20
N PRO A 123 2.82 7.70 6.24
CA PRO A 123 1.45 7.73 5.72
C PRO A 123 0.37 7.48 6.76
N ILE A 124 0.65 6.65 7.78
CA ILE A 124 -0.31 6.29 8.83
C ILE A 124 -0.04 7.01 10.16
N GLN A 125 0.83 8.02 10.15
CA GLN A 125 1.26 8.75 11.36
C GLN A 125 1.57 7.81 12.55
N LEU A 126 2.39 6.77 12.28
CA LEU A 126 2.75 5.77 13.30
C LEU A 126 3.37 6.48 14.51
N THR A 127 2.84 6.19 15.70
CA THR A 127 3.13 6.91 16.94
C THR A 127 3.31 5.97 18.12
N GLY A 128 4.18 6.34 19.06
CA GLY A 128 4.37 5.65 20.33
C GLY A 128 5.27 4.43 20.30
N VAL A 129 5.35 3.75 21.44
CA VAL A 129 6.00 2.45 21.61
C VAL A 129 4.95 1.40 21.92
N SER A 130 5.09 0.21 21.34
CA SER A 130 4.30 -0.94 21.77
C SER A 130 4.77 -1.35 23.17
N SER A 131 3.88 -1.22 24.15
CA SER A 131 4.08 -1.72 25.52
C SER A 131 4.05 -3.24 25.59
#